data_AF-A0A380EH84-F1
#
_entry.id   AF-A0A380EH84-F1
#
_cell.length_a   1.000
_cell.length_b   1.000
_cell.length_c   1.000
_cell.angle_alpha   90.00
_cell.angle_beta   90.00
_cell.angle_gamma   90.00
#
_symmetry.space_group_name_H-M   'P 1'
#
loop_
_entity.id
_entity.type
_entity.pdbx_description
1 polymer ?
#
loop_
_entity_poly.entity_id
_entity_poly.type
_entity_poly.pdbx_seq_one_letter_code
_entity_poly.pdbx_strand_id
1 'polypeptide(L)' 'MVLDAMKLIEEYNPNVVILDIEMPGMTGLEVLAEIRKKHLNIKVIIVTTFKRPGYFEKAVVMMWMHMF' A
#
# COMPACT_ATOMS: atom_id res chain seq x y z
N MET A 1 -7.27 -16.66 -10.79
CA MET A 1 -6.68 -16.61 -9.43
C MET A 1 -6.21 -15.18 -9.21
N VAL A 2 -6.80 -14.46 -8.26
CA VAL A 2 -6.28 -13.13 -7.87
C VAL A 2 -5.08 -13.40 -6.97
N LEU A 3 -3.90 -12.90 -7.33
CA LEU A 3 -2.71 -13.00 -6.48
C LEU A 3 -2.82 -11.99 -5.33
N ASP A 4 -2.47 -12.43 -4.12
CA ASP A 4 -2.49 -11.59 -2.91
C ASP A 4 -1.16 -10.83 -2.81
N ALA A 5 -1.22 -9.50 -2.78
CA ALA A 5 -0.05 -8.63 -2.75
C ALA A 5 0.88 -8.94 -1.58
N MET A 6 0.35 -9.27 -0.39
CA MET A 6 1.18 -9.56 0.79
C MET A 6 1.96 -10.86 0.64
N LYS A 7 1.36 -11.88 -0.01
CA LYS A 7 2.06 -13.14 -0.28
C LYS A 7 3.26 -12.93 -1.20
N LEU A 8 3.08 -12.14 -2.26
CA LEU A 8 4.18 -11.82 -3.19
C LEU A 8 5.28 -11.01 -2.49
N ILE A 9 4.90 -10.07 -1.60
CA ILE A 9 5.87 -9.31 -0.82
C ILE A 9 6.70 -10.22 0.08
N GLU A 10 6.08 -11.18 0.75
CA GLU A 10 6.77 -12.14 1.62
C GLU A 10 7.65 -13.12 0.84
N GLU A 11 7.18 -13.57 -0.33
CA GLU A 11 7.91 -14.52 -1.18
C GLU A 11 9.15 -13.89 -1.81
N TYR A 12 9.02 -12.68 -2.36
CA TYR A 12 10.08 -12.04 -3.15
C TYR A 12 10.91 -11.02 -2.37
N ASN A 13 10.49 -10.64 -1.16
CA ASN A 13 11.14 -9.64 -0.30
C ASN A 13 11.67 -8.40 -1.04
N PRO A 14 10.82 -7.69 -1.80
CA PRO A 14 11.26 -6.64 -2.71
C PRO A 14 11.74 -5.40 -1.95
N ASN A 15 12.68 -4.65 -2.53
CA ASN A 15 13.10 -3.37 -1.96
C ASN A 15 12.10 -2.23 -2.25
N VAL A 16 11.31 -2.36 -3.32
CA VAL A 16 10.31 -1.36 -3.74
C VAL A 16 9.06 -2.08 -4.23
N VAL A 17 7.89 -1.57 -3.85
CA VAL A 17 6.59 -2.06 -4.33
C VAL A 17 5.80 -0.89 -4.91
N ILE A 18 5.21 -1.10 -6.08
CA ILE A 18 4.27 -0.17 -6.71
C ILE A 18 2.88 -0.75 -6.55
N LEU A 19 1.97 -0.01 -5.93
CA LEU A 19 0.61 -0.46 -5.62
C LEU A 19 -0.44 0.47 -6.24
N ASP A 20 -1.52 -0.12 -6.77
CA ASP A 20 -2.75 0.62 -6.99
C ASP A 20 -3.50 0.79 -5.66
N ILE A 21 -4.23 1.90 -5.51
CA ILE A 21 -5.13 2.07 -4.37
C ILE A 21 -6.32 1.11 -4.48
N GLU A 22 -6.92 1.03 -5.66
CA GLU A 22 -8.11 0.19 -5.89
C GLU A 22 -7.69 -1.15 -6.49
N MET A 23 -7.69 -2.19 -5.66
CA MET A 23 -7.41 -3.56 -6.06
C MET A 23 -8.48 -4.50 -5.50
N PRO A 24 -8.80 -5.62 -6.18
CA PRO A 24 -9.66 -6.65 -5.61
C PRO A 24 -9.03 -7.27 -4.36
N GLY A 25 -9.80 -7.40 -3.28
CA GLY A 25 -9.30 -7.89 -2.00
C GLY A 25 -8.80 -6.74 -1.13
N MET A 26 -7.49 -6.65 -0.93
CA MET A 26 -6.87 -5.55 -0.18
C MET A 26 -6.61 -4.35 -1.08
N THR A 27 -6.94 -3.16 -0.57
CA THR A 27 -6.53 -1.89 -1.16
C THR A 27 -5.02 -1.67 -1.00
N GLY A 28 -4.41 -0.85 -1.85
CA GLY A 28 -2.99 -0.50 -1.72
C GLY A 28 -2.64 0.16 -0.38
N LEU A 29 -3.60 0.84 0.24
CA LEU A 29 -3.45 1.44 1.57
C LEU A 29 -3.45 0.39 2.70
N GLU A 30 -4.29 -0.64 2.59
CA GLU A 30 -4.28 -1.76 3.54
C GLU A 30 -2.99 -2.58 3.43
N VAL A 31 -2.49 -2.80 2.21
CA VAL A 31 -1.18 -3.44 1.99
C VAL A 31 -0.06 -2.60 2.61
N LEU A 32 -0.06 -1.27 2.41
CA LEU A 32 0.89 -0.37 3.06
C LEU A 32 0.83 -0.45 4.59
N ALA A 33 -0.37 -0.51 5.17
CA ALA A 33 -0.55 -0.63 6.61
C ALA A 33 0.06 -1.95 7.15
N GLU A 34 -0.15 -3.07 6.45
CA GLU A 34 0.43 -4.37 6.84
C GLU A 34 1.95 -4.40 6.68
N ILE A 35 2.52 -3.83 5.61
CA ILE A 35 3.98 -3.67 5.44
C ILE A 35 4.58 -2.91 6.63
N ARG A 36 3.95 -1.81 7.05
CA ARG A 36 4.40 -1.00 8.20
C ARG A 36 4.27 -1.75 9.52
N LYS A 37 3.13 -2.42 9.74
CA LYS A 37 2.87 -3.23 10.94
C LYS A 37 3.86 -4.38 11.12
N LYS A 38 4.30 -4.98 10.02
CA LYS A 38 5.34 -6.02 10.00
C LYS A 38 6.77 -5.47 10.03
N HIS A 39 6.94 -4.14 10.09
CA HIS A 39 8.24 -3.45 10.06
C HIS A 39 9.12 -3.87 8.88
N LEU A 40 8.51 -4.15 7.73
CA LEU A 40 9.25 -4.50 6.52
C LEU A 40 9.94 -3.25 5.95
N ASN A 41 11.25 -3.35 5.69
CA ASN A 41 12.03 -2.25 5.13
C ASN A 41 11.84 -2.13 3.61
N ILE A 42 10.62 -1.78 3.19
CA ILE A 42 10.18 -1.74 1.80
C ILE A 42 9.72 -0.32 1.45
N LYS A 43 10.20 0.21 0.33
CA LYS A 43 9.70 1.48 -0.21
C LYS A 43 8.39 1.25 -0.97
N VAL A 44 7.36 2.02 -0.68
CA VAL A 44 6.04 1.87 -1.32
C VAL A 44 5.73 3.11 -2.15
N ILE A 45 5.37 2.89 -3.42
CA ILE A 45 4.87 3.92 -4.33
C ILE A 45 3.41 3.61 -4.63
N ILE A 46 2.52 4.53 -4.27
CA ILE A 46 1.09 4.40 -4.58
C ILE A 46 0.82 5.14 -5.90
N VAL A 47 0.21 4.43 -6.85
CA VAL A 47 -0.20 4.97 -8.15
C VAL A 47 -1.70 4.80 -8.28
N THR A 48 -2.43 5.86 -8.66
CA THR A 48 -3.86 5.75 -8.91
C THR A 48 -4.26 6.62 -10.10
N THR A 49 -5.22 6.16 -10.88
CA THR A 49 -5.86 6.96 -11.93
C THR A 49 -6.89 7.89 -11.28
N PHE A 50 -6.41 9.01 -10.73
CA PHE A 50 -7.21 10.04 -10.06
C PHE A 50 -8.49 10.40 -10.84
N LYS A 51 -9.65 9.96 -10.34
CA LYS A 51 -10.96 10.52 -10.71
C LYS A 51 -11.88 10.84 -9.51
N ARG A 52 -11.48 10.55 -8.28
CA ARG A 52 -12.30 10.81 -7.08
C ARG A 52 -11.60 11.77 -6.10
N PRO A 53 -12.21 12.93 -5.78
CA PRO A 53 -11.73 13.81 -4.72
C PRO A 53 -11.71 13.06 -3.37
N GLY A 54 -10.71 13.28 -2.51
CA GLY A 54 -10.64 12.70 -1.16
C GLY A 54 -9.58 11.60 -0.94
N TYR A 55 -8.99 11.03 -2.00
CA TYR A 55 -7.98 9.97 -1.86
C TYR A 55 -6.59 10.50 -1.48
N PHE A 56 -6.23 11.68 -1.97
CA PHE A 56 -4.98 12.33 -1.58
C PHE A 56 -5.00 12.66 -0.09
N GLU A 57 -6.10 13.23 0.40
CA GLU A 57 -6.30 13.58 1.80
C GLU A 57 -6.22 12.35 2.70
N LYS A 58 -6.86 11.23 2.32
CA LYS A 58 -6.76 9.96 3.07
C LYS A 58 -5.33 9.40 3.09
N ALA A 59 -4.63 9.43 1.95
CA ALA A 59 -3.25 8.95 1.87
C ALA A 59 -2.30 9.80 2.74
N VAL A 60 -2.48 11.12 2.72
CA VAL A 60 -1.75 12.06 3.58
C VAL A 60 -2.07 11.75 5.05
N VAL A 61 -3.33 11.68 5.46
CA VAL A 61 -3.69 11.39 6.87
C VAL A 61 -3.08 10.06 7.35
N MET A 62 -3.14 8.99 6.55
CA MET A 62 -2.52 7.71 6.89
C MET A 62 -0.99 7.81 7.00
N MET A 63 -0.33 8.54 6.09
CA MET A 63 1.12 8.77 6.19
C MET A 63 1.49 9.51 7.47
N TRP A 64 0.69 10.49 7.90
CA TRP A 64 0.94 11.30 9.08
C TRP A 64 0.60 10.56 10.39
N MET A 65 -0.47 9.76 10.42
CA MET A 65 -0.85 8.94 11.58
C MET A 65 0.21 7.90 11.98
N HIS A 66 1.01 7.44 11.03
CA HIS A 66 2.08 6.47 11.28
C HIS A 66 3.45 7.12 11.52
N MET A 67 3.51 8.46 11.66
CA MET A 67 4.73 9.22 11.97
C MET A 67 4.81 9.63 13.45
N PHE A 68 3.78 9.32 14.23
CA PHE A 68 3.73 9.43 15.70
C PHE A 68 3.47 8.05 16.31
#